data_AF-A0A2E3XAJ3-F1
#
_entry.id   AF-A0A2E3XAJ3-F1
#
_cell.length_a   1.000
_cell.length_b   1.000
_cell.length_c   1.000
_cell.angle_alpha   90.00
_cell.angle_beta   90.00
_cell.angle_gamma   90.00
#
_symmetry.space_group_name_H-M   'P 1'
#
loop_
_entity.id
_entity.type
_entity.pdbx_description
1 polymer ?
#
loop_
_entity_poly.entity_id
_entity_poly.type
_entity_poly.pdbx_seq_one_letter_code
_entity_poly.pdbx_strand_id
1 'polypeptide(L)'
;MVRQIHIILFIIAMIFFNSCRREIMRVKTSVRRTQSEVRVFDRVFNDAKKSFGIKNNNEQLASTDSTLYAPIKQKTLLNNYGYLYDFLNGKDQLVTSTNFYYDSIQKAYYVEGEEFLKIKDNNEVFGWHPYWMGNAWKNYPFDLLSTISFFSYKVNPASGSYTNPDQILEWRNTKLIDSAKAKNTRVLLTISSHGRNNNDIFLEDENKWITLIDSVSTLINYRNADGVDINFENLPYFKRTEFNRFIKEMRENLDFKLNKKAFISVTLPALNGREIYDVREIQKHVDLMVIMGYDYNNDIVYQEQGAVAPLQSSESNNLSLKSTLDFYINKGINVSKTILALPYYGSMWEGQIDNNGEIESRIERKVTYSEVMNLMKSELVFNPSSIPIFDETSMTNYMNFIYPDMTTKEIWFDDDYTLGKKYDFAISKKLKGVGIWALGYDNGYKDLWKVIEEKFSTDKIKISDPIAEMEGYPIKISRYIITNKRVFIISALFFLFALVTGIIIILSDWKIRDSILKDQIIRLIFTSIVFLLITPLTIIISSFSYSLLNKFGLPPLNISLLEISIAFIIGITTFYFISKIKIGKQHRP
;
A
#
# COMPACT_ATOMS: atom_id res chain seq x y z
N MET A 1 6.15 52.90 39.49
CA MET A 1 5.47 53.02 38.18
C MET A 1 5.60 51.76 37.32
N VAL A 2 6.73 51.47 36.64
CA VAL A 2 6.84 50.36 35.66
C VAL A 2 6.35 48.99 36.15
N ARG A 3 6.66 48.62 37.41
CA ARG A 3 6.24 47.33 38.01
C ARG A 3 4.71 47.25 38.24
N GLN A 4 4.04 48.37 38.53
CA GLN A 4 2.57 48.42 38.59
C GLN A 4 1.94 48.34 37.20
N ILE A 5 2.56 48.94 36.17
CA ILE A 5 2.08 48.84 34.78
C ILE A 5 2.11 47.38 34.30
N HIS A 6 3.14 46.60 34.67
CA HIS A 6 3.20 45.17 34.35
C HIS A 6 2.13 44.35 35.10
N ILE A 7 1.89 44.65 36.38
CA ILE A 7 0.82 44.00 37.16
C ILE A 7 -0.56 44.36 36.59
N ILE A 8 -0.78 45.61 36.17
CA ILE A 8 -2.02 46.05 35.52
C ILE A 8 -2.20 45.37 34.16
N LEU A 9 -1.16 45.24 33.34
CA LEU A 9 -1.20 44.48 32.09
C LEU A 9 -1.52 42.99 32.33
N PHE A 10 -0.94 42.36 33.35
CA PHE A 10 -1.20 40.96 33.69
C PHE A 10 -2.62 40.76 34.26
N ILE A 11 -3.13 41.70 35.06
CA ILE A 11 -4.50 41.70 35.57
C ILE A 11 -5.50 41.95 34.43
N ILE A 12 -5.22 42.86 33.49
CA ILE A 12 -6.04 43.07 32.30
C ILE A 12 -6.07 41.80 31.44
N ALA A 13 -4.93 41.13 31.24
CA ALA A 13 -4.87 39.83 30.55
C ALA A 13 -5.71 38.75 31.26
N MET A 14 -5.67 38.69 32.61
CA MET A 14 -6.52 37.79 33.41
C MET A 14 -8.02 38.14 33.34
N ILE A 15 -8.37 39.43 33.26
CA ILE A 15 -9.77 39.90 33.15
C ILE A 15 -10.36 39.52 31.79
N PHE A 16 -9.57 39.63 30.70
CA PHE A 16 -10.00 39.19 29.37
C PHE A 16 -10.21 37.67 29.22
N PHE A 17 -9.77 36.85 30.19
CA PHE A 17 -9.95 35.39 30.17
C PHE A 17 -10.96 34.82 31.19
N ASN A 18 -11.56 35.64 32.05
CA ASN A 18 -12.40 35.15 33.17
C ASN A 18 -13.93 35.28 33.00
N SER A 19 -14.44 35.57 31.79
CA SER A 19 -15.90 35.68 31.53
C SER A 19 -16.42 34.74 30.43
N CYS A 20 -16.25 33.42 30.60
CA CYS A 20 -17.04 32.42 29.84
C CYS A 20 -17.10 31.00 30.47
N ARG A 21 -16.73 30.85 31.75
CA ARG A 21 -16.40 29.53 32.33
C ARG A 21 -17.61 28.59 32.60
N ARG A 22 -18.85 29.03 32.34
CA ARG A 22 -20.07 28.23 32.57
C ARG A 22 -20.85 27.82 31.32
N GLU A 23 -20.67 28.51 30.18
CA GLU A 23 -21.26 28.10 28.89
C GLU A 23 -20.32 27.19 28.07
N ILE A 24 -19.00 27.33 28.25
CA ILE A 24 -18.00 26.48 27.57
C ILE A 24 -18.18 24.97 27.86
N MET A 25 -18.87 24.57 28.94
CA MET A 25 -19.23 23.15 29.21
C MET A 25 -20.60 22.70 28.69
N ARG A 26 -21.43 23.59 28.12
CA ARG A 26 -22.64 23.20 27.34
C ARG A 26 -22.45 23.38 25.83
N VAL A 27 -21.47 24.18 25.41
CA VAL A 27 -21.11 24.40 24.00
C VAL A 27 -20.09 23.35 23.50
N LYS A 28 -19.23 22.80 24.36
CA LYS A 28 -18.24 21.75 23.96
C LYS A 28 -18.87 20.44 23.47
N THR A 29 -20.10 20.11 23.88
CA THR A 29 -20.83 18.91 23.45
C THR A 29 -21.63 19.09 22.17
N SER A 30 -21.77 20.32 21.66
CA SER A 30 -22.56 20.65 20.46
C SER A 30 -21.73 21.23 19.31
N VAL A 31 -20.68 22.01 19.58
CA VAL A 31 -19.83 22.61 18.52
C VAL A 31 -18.95 21.58 17.77
N ARG A 32 -18.76 20.37 18.31
CA ARG A 32 -18.06 19.28 17.60
C ARG A 32 -18.84 18.67 16.42
N ARG A 33 -20.07 19.14 16.11
CA ARG A 33 -20.87 18.67 14.97
C ARG A 33 -21.23 19.72 13.89
N THR A 34 -20.86 20.99 14.04
CA THR A 34 -21.37 22.08 13.15
C THR A 34 -20.31 23.07 12.62
N GLN A 35 -19.02 22.70 12.60
CA GLN A 35 -17.94 23.54 12.02
C GLN A 35 -17.24 22.97 10.77
N SER A 36 -17.63 21.78 10.32
CA SER A 36 -17.30 21.23 9.00
C SER A 36 -18.26 21.76 7.93
N GLU A 37 -19.57 21.65 8.18
CA GLU A 37 -20.64 21.82 7.19
C GLU A 37 -20.78 23.26 6.66
N VAL A 38 -20.67 24.29 7.53
CA VAL A 38 -20.75 25.70 7.12
C VAL A 38 -19.65 26.05 6.09
N ARG A 39 -18.43 25.52 6.26
CA ARG A 39 -17.31 25.73 5.33
C ARG A 39 -17.41 24.91 4.03
N VAL A 40 -18.36 23.98 3.95
CA VAL A 40 -18.79 23.34 2.70
C VAL A 40 -19.88 24.18 2.02
N PHE A 41 -20.86 24.67 2.80
CA PHE A 41 -21.95 25.53 2.32
C PHE A 41 -21.42 26.81 1.63
N ASP A 42 -20.52 27.56 2.27
CA ASP A 42 -19.93 28.79 1.71
C ASP A 42 -19.16 28.53 0.41
N ARG A 43 -18.58 27.33 0.24
CA ARG A 43 -17.82 26.96 -0.96
C ARG A 43 -18.77 26.64 -2.11
N VAL A 44 -19.80 25.82 -1.85
CA VAL A 44 -20.86 25.50 -2.82
C VAL A 44 -21.60 26.76 -3.28
N PHE A 45 -21.86 27.71 -2.38
CA PHE A 45 -22.52 28.97 -2.70
C PHE A 45 -21.70 29.87 -3.63
N ASN A 46 -20.37 29.92 -3.46
CA ASN A 46 -19.49 30.70 -4.33
C ASN A 46 -19.25 30.04 -5.70
N ASP A 47 -19.17 28.71 -5.77
CA ASP A 47 -19.06 28.00 -7.05
C ASP A 47 -20.35 28.13 -7.88
N ALA A 48 -21.53 28.08 -7.24
CA ALA A 48 -22.81 28.38 -7.88
C ALA A 48 -22.83 29.78 -8.53
N LYS A 49 -22.22 30.78 -7.88
CA LYS A 49 -22.15 32.16 -8.39
C LYS A 49 -21.33 32.28 -9.68
N LYS A 50 -20.35 31.40 -9.92
CA LYS A 50 -19.62 31.32 -11.21
C LYS A 50 -20.45 30.67 -12.32
N SER A 51 -21.39 29.78 -11.98
CA SER A 51 -22.28 29.15 -12.97
C SER A 51 -23.34 30.09 -13.56
N PHE A 52 -23.52 31.29 -13.02
CA PHE A 52 -24.59 32.23 -13.39
C PHE A 52 -24.21 33.35 -14.38
N GLY A 53 -23.02 33.28 -15.01
CA GLY A 53 -22.81 33.88 -16.33
C GLY A 53 -23.04 35.40 -16.48
N ILE A 54 -22.64 36.20 -15.48
CA ILE A 54 -22.53 37.66 -15.61
C ILE A 54 -21.05 37.98 -15.94
N LYS A 55 -20.59 37.69 -17.17
CA LYS A 55 -20.54 38.58 -18.37
C LYS A 55 -19.64 39.80 -18.19
N ASN A 56 -18.77 40.22 -19.12
CA ASN A 56 -18.46 39.86 -20.52
C ASN A 56 -16.92 39.59 -20.65
N ASN A 57 -16.25 39.12 -21.71
CA ASN A 57 -16.48 38.43 -23.01
C ASN A 57 -15.05 38.05 -23.54
N ASN A 58 -14.75 37.13 -24.47
CA ASN A 58 -15.49 36.09 -25.23
C ASN A 58 -14.67 34.75 -25.08
N GLU A 59 -14.30 33.84 -26.02
CA GLU A 59 -14.52 33.68 -27.48
C GLU A 59 -14.44 32.20 -27.98
N GLN A 60 -13.40 31.82 -28.74
CA GLN A 60 -13.25 30.59 -29.54
C GLN A 60 -11.80 30.02 -29.43
N LEU A 61 -11.42 28.80 -29.83
CA LEU A 61 -12.05 27.69 -30.59
C LEU A 61 -11.35 26.34 -30.28
N ALA A 62 -11.99 25.22 -30.68
CA ALA A 62 -11.42 23.95 -31.16
C ALA A 62 -10.57 22.98 -30.27
N SER A 63 -11.17 21.80 -30.03
CA SER A 63 -10.64 20.45 -30.34
C SER A 63 -9.56 19.72 -29.49
N THR A 64 -9.75 18.39 -29.45
CA THR A 64 -8.80 17.28 -29.19
C THR A 64 -8.66 16.75 -27.75
N ASP A 65 -8.86 15.43 -27.65
CA ASP A 65 -8.59 14.43 -26.61
C ASP A 65 -8.12 14.86 -25.20
N SER A 66 -8.87 14.41 -24.19
CA SER A 66 -8.28 13.76 -23.02
C SER A 66 -9.31 12.92 -22.23
N THR A 67 -8.85 11.79 -21.71
CA THR A 67 -9.60 10.94 -20.78
C THR A 67 -9.69 11.60 -19.40
N LEU A 68 -10.87 11.64 -18.78
CA LEU A 68 -10.97 11.84 -17.33
C LEU A 68 -12.23 11.21 -16.73
N TYR A 69 -12.11 10.79 -15.47
CA TYR A 69 -13.12 10.04 -14.72
C TYR A 69 -14.35 10.89 -14.34
N ALA A 70 -15.51 10.25 -14.23
CA ALA A 70 -16.67 10.81 -13.54
C ALA A 70 -16.32 11.07 -12.04
N PRO A 71 -16.48 12.29 -11.50
CA PRO A 71 -16.06 12.59 -10.13
C PRO A 71 -16.87 11.86 -9.05
N ILE A 72 -16.19 11.52 -7.96
CA ILE A 72 -16.63 10.66 -6.84
C ILE A 72 -17.98 11.05 -6.19
N LYS A 73 -18.50 12.27 -6.40
CA LYS A 73 -19.83 12.68 -5.91
C LYS A 73 -21.00 11.87 -6.48
N GLN A 74 -20.87 11.21 -7.64
CA GLN A 74 -21.96 10.38 -8.18
C GLN A 74 -22.13 9.04 -7.43
N LYS A 75 -21.05 8.41 -6.93
CA LYS A 75 -21.14 7.16 -6.15
C LYS A 75 -21.96 7.34 -4.86
N THR A 76 -21.85 8.51 -4.20
CA THR A 76 -22.57 8.79 -2.95
C THR A 76 -24.06 9.11 -3.15
N LEU A 77 -24.52 9.38 -4.38
CA LEU A 77 -25.93 9.65 -4.65
C LEU A 77 -26.74 8.35 -4.71
N LEU A 78 -26.22 7.34 -5.43
CA LEU A 78 -26.91 6.06 -5.65
C LEU A 78 -27.14 5.28 -4.35
N ASN A 79 -26.13 5.19 -3.47
CA ASN A 79 -26.27 4.53 -2.17
C ASN A 79 -27.33 5.17 -1.25
N ASN A 80 -27.69 6.45 -1.49
CA ASN A 80 -28.66 7.19 -0.68
C ASN A 80 -30.09 7.20 -1.27
N TYR A 81 -30.30 6.67 -2.47
CA TYR A 81 -31.61 6.68 -3.16
C TYR A 81 -31.99 5.37 -3.88
N GLY A 82 -31.21 4.29 -3.75
CA GLY A 82 -31.52 2.99 -4.39
C GLY A 82 -32.94 2.49 -4.13
N TYR A 83 -33.44 2.62 -2.90
CA TYR A 83 -34.80 2.23 -2.50
C TYR A 83 -35.93 2.88 -3.31
N LEU A 84 -35.70 4.05 -3.94
CA LEU A 84 -36.68 4.70 -4.82
C LEU A 84 -36.79 4.02 -6.19
N TYR A 85 -35.73 3.34 -6.64
CA TYR A 85 -35.76 2.52 -7.85
C TYR A 85 -36.55 1.22 -7.61
N ASP A 86 -36.30 0.58 -6.47
CA ASP A 86 -36.98 -0.67 -6.09
C ASP A 86 -38.49 -0.45 -5.89
N PHE A 87 -38.86 0.62 -5.18
CA PHE A 87 -40.25 1.04 -4.94
C PHE A 87 -41.06 1.30 -6.21
N LEU A 88 -40.41 1.76 -7.30
CA LEU A 88 -41.08 2.06 -8.57
C LEU A 88 -41.14 0.86 -9.54
N ASN A 89 -40.32 -0.17 -9.36
CA ASN A 89 -40.19 -1.29 -10.31
C ASN A 89 -40.67 -2.64 -9.76
N GLY A 90 -40.88 -2.78 -8.44
CA GLY A 90 -41.75 -3.81 -7.86
C GLY A 90 -41.33 -5.27 -8.07
N LYS A 91 -40.04 -5.59 -7.91
CA LYS A 91 -39.54 -6.98 -7.89
C LYS A 91 -38.43 -7.18 -6.87
N ASP A 92 -38.48 -8.31 -6.16
CA ASP A 92 -37.58 -8.64 -5.05
C ASP A 92 -36.20 -9.16 -5.51
N GLN A 93 -35.39 -8.31 -6.13
CA GLN A 93 -33.95 -8.55 -6.32
C GLN A 93 -33.14 -7.34 -5.86
N LEU A 94 -32.28 -7.58 -4.87
CA LEU A 94 -31.63 -6.52 -4.08
C LEU A 94 -30.34 -6.05 -4.77
N VAL A 95 -30.47 -5.04 -5.65
CA VAL A 95 -29.35 -4.49 -6.43
C VAL A 95 -28.47 -3.59 -5.56
N THR A 96 -27.18 -3.92 -5.47
CA THR A 96 -26.19 -3.18 -4.68
C THR A 96 -25.14 -2.48 -5.56
N SER A 97 -24.44 -1.49 -4.99
CA SER A 97 -23.42 -0.68 -5.68
C SER A 97 -22.13 -1.45 -6.06
N THR A 98 -22.08 -2.76 -5.81
CA THR A 98 -20.94 -3.64 -6.08
C THR A 98 -21.10 -4.41 -7.38
N ASN A 99 -22.33 -4.78 -7.77
CA ASN A 99 -22.61 -5.70 -8.87
C ASN A 99 -23.08 -4.98 -10.15
N PHE A 100 -22.86 -3.66 -10.26
CA PHE A 100 -23.40 -2.82 -11.32
C PHE A 100 -22.37 -1.79 -11.79
N TYR A 101 -22.00 -1.82 -13.07
CA TYR A 101 -21.19 -0.75 -13.68
C TYR A 101 -21.64 -0.39 -15.09
N TYR A 102 -21.27 0.83 -15.49
CA TYR A 102 -21.59 1.42 -16.79
C TYR A 102 -20.32 1.51 -17.65
N ASP A 103 -20.36 0.91 -18.84
CA ASP A 103 -19.29 1.03 -19.82
C ASP A 103 -19.51 2.30 -20.66
N SER A 104 -18.68 3.32 -20.45
CA SER A 104 -18.79 4.60 -21.15
C SER A 104 -18.36 4.57 -22.62
N ILE A 105 -17.71 3.50 -23.07
CA ILE A 105 -17.29 3.29 -24.46
C ILE A 105 -18.41 2.58 -25.23
N GLN A 106 -18.98 1.53 -24.65
CA GLN A 106 -20.08 0.76 -25.27
C GLN A 106 -21.48 1.34 -24.99
N LYS A 107 -21.60 2.29 -24.05
CA LYS A 107 -22.85 2.94 -23.61
C LYS A 107 -23.91 1.95 -23.09
N ALA A 108 -23.46 0.87 -22.45
CA ALA A 108 -24.30 -0.18 -21.89
C ALA A 108 -24.06 -0.33 -20.37
N TYR A 109 -25.08 -0.83 -19.67
CA TYR A 109 -25.02 -1.18 -18.26
C TYR A 109 -24.82 -2.69 -18.12
N TYR A 110 -23.93 -3.10 -17.24
CA TYR A 110 -23.63 -4.50 -16.97
C TYR A 110 -23.91 -4.82 -15.50
N VAL A 111 -24.51 -5.99 -15.30
CA VAL A 111 -24.66 -6.64 -14.00
C VAL A 111 -23.75 -7.85 -14.02
N GLU A 112 -22.85 -7.97 -13.04
CA GLU A 112 -21.99 -9.16 -12.93
C GLU A 112 -22.72 -10.27 -12.17
N GLY A 113 -22.89 -11.40 -12.86
CA GLY A 113 -23.45 -12.65 -12.33
C GLY A 113 -22.39 -13.61 -11.79
N GLU A 114 -22.82 -14.72 -11.22
CA GLU A 114 -22.02 -15.66 -10.42
C GLU A 114 -21.09 -16.60 -11.26
N GLU A 115 -20.53 -16.12 -12.38
CA GLU A 115 -19.84 -16.96 -13.40
C GLU A 115 -18.31 -16.80 -13.48
N PHE A 116 -17.63 -16.22 -12.47
CA PHE A 116 -16.16 -16.02 -12.47
C PHE A 116 -15.37 -16.92 -11.50
N LEU A 117 -15.91 -18.09 -11.15
CA LEU A 117 -15.33 -18.99 -10.15
C LEU A 117 -14.02 -19.70 -10.56
N LYS A 118 -13.60 -19.70 -11.84
CA LYS A 118 -12.45 -20.51 -12.32
C LYS A 118 -11.20 -19.67 -12.63
N ILE A 119 -10.03 -20.10 -12.15
CA ILE A 119 -8.72 -19.56 -12.58
C ILE A 119 -8.49 -19.78 -14.09
N LYS A 120 -7.89 -18.78 -14.75
CA LYS A 120 -7.47 -18.86 -16.16
C LYS A 120 -6.32 -19.84 -16.36
N ASP A 121 -6.34 -20.59 -17.46
CA ASP A 121 -5.40 -21.71 -17.70
C ASP A 121 -3.91 -21.32 -17.80
N ASN A 122 -3.59 -20.04 -18.03
CA ASN A 122 -2.21 -19.51 -18.02
C ASN A 122 -1.72 -19.07 -16.62
N ASN A 123 -2.65 -18.84 -15.67
CA ASN A 123 -2.33 -18.41 -14.31
C ASN A 123 -2.10 -19.64 -13.42
N GLU A 124 -1.24 -19.50 -12.41
CA GLU A 124 -1.02 -20.51 -11.38
C GLU A 124 -1.34 -19.93 -9.99
N VAL A 125 -2.44 -20.39 -9.39
CA VAL A 125 -2.77 -20.17 -7.98
C VAL A 125 -2.55 -21.50 -7.26
N PHE A 126 -1.45 -21.56 -6.51
CA PHE A 126 -1.00 -22.76 -5.81
C PHE A 126 -1.31 -22.62 -4.31
N GLY A 127 -1.88 -23.65 -3.68
CA GLY A 127 -2.05 -23.67 -2.24
C GLY A 127 -1.50 -24.94 -1.59
N TRP A 128 -0.89 -24.80 -0.41
CA TRP A 128 -0.55 -25.96 0.41
C TRP A 128 -1.64 -26.20 1.46
N HIS A 129 -2.07 -27.45 1.58
CA HIS A 129 -2.91 -27.92 2.69
C HIS A 129 -2.07 -28.77 3.64
N PRO A 130 -1.69 -28.24 4.82
CA PRO A 130 -1.04 -29.02 5.86
C PRO A 130 -2.02 -29.99 6.53
N TYR A 131 -1.54 -31.20 6.84
CA TYR A 131 -2.29 -32.22 7.58
C TYR A 131 -2.93 -31.69 8.88
N TRP A 132 -2.28 -30.74 9.58
CA TRP A 132 -2.81 -30.12 10.80
C TRP A 132 -4.04 -29.24 10.58
N MET A 133 -4.37 -28.87 9.34
CA MET A 133 -5.59 -28.15 8.98
C MET A 133 -6.81 -29.07 8.83
N GLY A 134 -6.60 -30.39 8.73
CA GLY A 134 -7.63 -31.42 8.80
C GLY A 134 -8.86 -31.14 7.92
N ASN A 135 -9.99 -30.80 8.53
CA ASN A 135 -11.25 -30.59 7.81
C ASN A 135 -11.41 -29.22 7.12
N ALA A 136 -10.45 -28.28 7.27
CA ALA A 136 -10.56 -26.92 6.71
C ALA A 136 -10.77 -26.89 5.18
N TRP A 137 -10.30 -27.92 4.46
CA TRP A 137 -10.44 -28.01 3.01
C TRP A 137 -11.88 -28.05 2.50
N LYS A 138 -12.86 -28.36 3.36
CA LYS A 138 -14.29 -28.31 3.01
C LYS A 138 -14.76 -26.91 2.63
N ASN A 139 -14.01 -25.88 3.02
CA ASN A 139 -14.30 -24.47 2.76
C ASN A 139 -13.45 -23.87 1.64
N TYR A 140 -12.55 -24.63 1.01
CA TYR A 140 -11.71 -24.11 -0.09
C TYR A 140 -12.52 -24.02 -1.39
N PRO A 141 -12.52 -22.86 -2.09
CA PRO A 141 -13.06 -22.75 -3.43
C PRO A 141 -12.06 -23.36 -4.43
N PHE A 142 -12.12 -24.68 -4.64
CA PHE A 142 -11.18 -25.40 -5.49
C PHE A 142 -11.11 -24.87 -6.94
N ASP A 143 -12.19 -24.31 -7.46
CA ASP A 143 -12.23 -23.66 -8.78
C ASP A 143 -11.28 -22.45 -8.87
N LEU A 144 -11.01 -21.79 -7.73
CA LEU A 144 -10.02 -20.72 -7.56
C LEU A 144 -8.60 -21.25 -7.25
N LEU A 145 -8.34 -22.55 -7.40
CA LEU A 145 -7.02 -23.18 -7.29
C LEU A 145 -6.67 -23.93 -8.57
N SER A 146 -5.52 -23.59 -9.18
CA SER A 146 -4.95 -24.39 -10.27
C SER A 146 -4.15 -25.58 -9.74
N THR A 147 -3.51 -25.43 -8.58
CA THR A 147 -2.80 -26.50 -7.87
C THR A 147 -3.07 -26.48 -6.37
N ILE A 148 -3.26 -27.66 -5.79
CA ILE A 148 -3.16 -27.89 -4.35
C ILE A 148 -2.09 -28.95 -4.05
N SER A 149 -1.26 -28.72 -3.04
CA SER A 149 -0.32 -29.73 -2.53
C SER A 149 -0.68 -30.16 -1.12
N PHE A 150 -0.74 -31.46 -0.88
CA PHE A 150 -0.88 -32.01 0.47
C PHE A 150 0.48 -31.98 1.18
N PHE A 151 0.55 -31.30 2.32
CA PHE A 151 1.77 -31.15 3.10
C PHE A 151 1.73 -32.06 4.35
N SER A 152 2.58 -33.08 4.47
CA SER A 152 3.62 -33.53 3.51
C SER A 152 3.99 -35.00 3.73
N TYR A 153 4.72 -35.57 2.77
CA TYR A 153 5.63 -36.69 2.97
C TYR A 153 6.92 -36.14 3.60
N LYS A 154 7.10 -36.30 4.92
CA LYS A 154 8.33 -35.85 5.60
C LYS A 154 9.44 -36.90 5.52
N VAL A 155 10.49 -36.61 4.75
CA VAL A 155 11.60 -37.54 4.44
C VAL A 155 12.38 -37.93 5.69
N ASN A 156 12.69 -39.23 5.81
CA ASN A 156 13.65 -39.78 6.74
C ASN A 156 15.06 -39.70 6.09
N PRO A 157 15.99 -38.88 6.61
CA PRO A 157 17.26 -38.65 5.95
C PRO A 157 18.18 -39.88 5.93
N ALA A 158 17.95 -40.87 6.80
CA ALA A 158 18.74 -42.09 6.84
C ALA A 158 18.31 -43.14 5.80
N SER A 159 17.06 -43.08 5.31
CA SER A 159 16.48 -44.16 4.47
C SER A 159 15.70 -43.69 3.23
N GLY A 160 15.35 -42.41 3.11
CA GLY A 160 14.47 -41.91 2.03
C GLY A 160 12.97 -42.26 2.17
N SER A 161 12.63 -43.16 3.11
CA SER A 161 11.24 -43.40 3.50
C SER A 161 10.62 -42.17 4.19
N TYR A 162 9.34 -42.22 4.56
CA TYR A 162 8.69 -41.20 5.37
C TYR A 162 8.97 -41.39 6.87
N THR A 163 8.88 -40.30 7.64
CA THR A 163 9.02 -40.30 9.11
C THR A 163 7.71 -40.42 9.87
N ASN A 164 6.57 -40.09 9.24
CA ASN A 164 5.26 -40.10 9.87
C ASN A 164 4.27 -40.94 9.04
N PRO A 165 3.90 -42.16 9.49
CA PRO A 165 2.92 -43.00 8.81
C PRO A 165 1.50 -42.42 8.76
N ASP A 166 1.09 -41.62 9.75
CA ASP A 166 -0.27 -41.10 9.85
C ASP A 166 -0.57 -40.06 8.76
N GLN A 167 0.43 -39.25 8.39
CA GLN A 167 0.36 -38.34 7.23
C GLN A 167 0.15 -39.11 5.91
N ILE A 168 0.76 -40.30 5.79
CA ILE A 168 0.62 -41.16 4.62
C ILE A 168 -0.72 -41.89 4.62
N LEU A 169 -1.24 -42.27 5.79
CA LEU A 169 -2.58 -42.81 5.97
C LEU A 169 -3.64 -41.76 5.62
N GLU A 170 -3.44 -40.51 6.02
CA GLU A 170 -4.31 -39.39 5.63
C GLU A 170 -4.25 -39.13 4.12
N TRP A 171 -3.07 -39.05 3.50
CA TRP A 171 -2.94 -38.95 2.04
C TRP A 171 -3.71 -40.06 1.30
N ARG A 172 -3.71 -41.28 1.83
CA ARG A 172 -4.47 -42.41 1.24
C ARG A 172 -5.99 -42.26 1.40
N ASN A 173 -6.47 -41.70 2.52
CA ASN A 173 -7.88 -41.75 2.91
C ASN A 173 -8.64 -40.41 2.78
N THR A 174 -7.95 -39.27 2.65
CA THR A 174 -8.57 -37.94 2.70
C THR A 174 -9.43 -37.66 1.46
N LYS A 175 -10.62 -37.09 1.68
CA LYS A 175 -11.55 -36.65 0.62
C LYS A 175 -11.15 -35.32 -0.03
N LEU A 176 -10.15 -34.64 0.50
CA LEU A 176 -9.56 -33.43 -0.07
C LEU A 176 -9.16 -33.65 -1.54
N ILE A 177 -8.41 -34.72 -1.80
CA ILE A 177 -7.85 -35.02 -3.13
C ILE A 177 -8.96 -35.28 -4.16
N ASP A 178 -10.03 -35.96 -3.74
CA ASP A 178 -11.17 -36.25 -4.62
C ASP A 178 -11.97 -34.97 -4.90
N SER A 179 -12.09 -34.08 -3.91
CA SER A 179 -12.79 -32.78 -4.03
C SER A 179 -12.05 -31.81 -4.96
N ALA A 180 -10.73 -31.72 -4.82
CA ALA A 180 -9.86 -30.93 -5.69
C ALA A 180 -9.93 -31.43 -7.15
N LYS A 181 -9.78 -32.75 -7.34
CA LYS A 181 -9.85 -33.37 -8.68
C LYS A 181 -11.23 -33.23 -9.33
N ALA A 182 -12.31 -33.22 -8.55
CA ALA A 182 -13.66 -32.97 -9.07
C ALA A 182 -13.83 -31.55 -9.66
N LYS A 183 -12.97 -30.59 -9.29
CA LYS A 183 -12.91 -29.24 -9.90
C LYS A 183 -11.75 -29.06 -10.89
N ASN A 184 -11.03 -30.13 -11.22
CA ASN A 184 -9.82 -30.14 -12.06
C ASN A 184 -8.63 -29.37 -11.47
N THR A 185 -8.63 -29.09 -10.16
CA THR A 185 -7.45 -28.62 -9.44
C THR A 185 -6.39 -29.71 -9.45
N ARG A 186 -5.17 -29.38 -9.90
CA ARG A 186 -4.02 -30.28 -9.90
C ARG A 186 -3.65 -30.68 -8.47
N VAL A 187 -3.45 -31.96 -8.19
CA VAL A 187 -3.09 -32.44 -6.83
C VAL A 187 -1.64 -32.91 -6.79
N LEU A 188 -0.84 -32.33 -5.90
CA LEU A 188 0.54 -32.75 -5.62
C LEU A 188 0.67 -33.30 -4.19
N LEU A 189 1.74 -34.07 -3.96
CA LEU A 189 2.23 -34.41 -2.62
C LEU A 189 3.51 -33.61 -2.36
N THR A 190 3.55 -32.79 -1.30
CA THR A 190 4.80 -32.14 -0.90
C THR A 190 5.72 -33.17 -0.25
N ILE A 191 6.92 -33.30 -0.78
CA ILE A 191 8.06 -34.00 -0.17
C ILE A 191 8.83 -32.96 0.65
N SER A 192 8.84 -33.10 1.97
CA SER A 192 9.53 -32.16 2.88
C SER A 192 10.81 -32.76 3.48
N SER A 193 11.91 -32.03 3.37
CA SER A 193 13.17 -32.32 4.07
C SER A 193 13.74 -31.03 4.67
N HIS A 194 13.99 -31.04 5.98
CA HIS A 194 14.23 -29.83 6.76
C HIS A 194 15.53 -29.93 7.56
N GLY A 195 16.42 -28.94 7.39
CA GLY A 195 17.62 -28.76 8.19
C GLY A 195 18.88 -29.34 7.57
N ARG A 196 20.01 -28.63 7.76
CA ARG A 196 21.30 -28.90 7.09
C ARG A 196 21.73 -30.35 7.18
N ASN A 197 21.82 -30.90 8.40
CA ASN A 197 22.26 -32.28 8.65
C ASN A 197 21.38 -33.34 7.95
N ASN A 198 20.06 -33.12 7.89
CA ASN A 198 19.14 -34.07 7.27
C ASN A 198 19.31 -34.09 5.75
N ASN A 199 19.43 -32.91 5.14
CA ASN A 199 19.70 -32.77 3.72
C ASN A 199 21.09 -33.32 3.34
N ASP A 200 22.10 -33.14 4.20
CA ASP A 200 23.46 -33.63 3.99
C ASP A 200 23.50 -35.17 3.89
N ILE A 201 22.93 -35.85 4.90
CA ILE A 201 22.85 -37.31 4.98
C ILE A 201 21.98 -37.91 3.85
N PHE A 202 20.90 -37.23 3.45
CA PHE A 202 20.03 -37.69 2.38
C PHE A 202 20.66 -37.53 0.98
N LEU A 203 21.29 -36.38 0.70
CA LEU A 203 21.87 -36.08 -0.62
C LEU A 203 23.22 -36.77 -0.87
N GLU A 204 23.74 -37.53 0.09
CA GLU A 204 24.99 -38.28 -0.03
C GLU A 204 24.83 -39.69 -0.62
N ASP A 205 23.61 -40.20 -0.76
CA ASP A 205 23.36 -41.61 -1.11
C ASP A 205 22.12 -41.78 -2.02
N GLU A 206 22.40 -42.18 -3.26
CA GLU A 206 21.41 -42.36 -4.33
C GLU A 206 20.38 -43.46 -4.02
N ASN A 207 20.71 -44.44 -3.16
CA ASN A 207 19.76 -45.48 -2.76
C ASN A 207 18.58 -44.91 -1.95
N LYS A 208 18.83 -43.84 -1.18
CA LYS A 208 17.77 -43.10 -0.46
C LYS A 208 16.88 -42.33 -1.44
N TRP A 209 17.43 -41.87 -2.56
CA TRP A 209 16.67 -41.18 -3.61
C TRP A 209 15.74 -42.16 -4.32
N ILE A 210 16.23 -43.35 -4.68
CA ILE A 210 15.43 -44.43 -5.26
C ILE A 210 14.32 -44.86 -4.30
N THR A 211 14.63 -45.05 -3.01
CA THR A 211 13.65 -45.42 -1.98
C THR A 211 12.54 -44.36 -1.83
N LEU A 212 12.90 -43.08 -1.88
CA LEU A 212 11.95 -41.97 -1.89
C LEU A 212 11.07 -41.98 -3.16
N ILE A 213 11.70 -42.11 -4.33
CA ILE A 213 11.05 -42.12 -5.65
C ILE A 213 10.04 -43.26 -5.77
N ASP A 214 10.37 -44.47 -5.33
CA ASP A 214 9.49 -45.64 -5.39
C ASP A 214 8.31 -45.51 -4.41
N SER A 215 8.59 -45.07 -3.19
CA SER A 215 7.57 -44.78 -2.17
C SER A 215 6.58 -43.71 -2.65
N VAL A 216 7.09 -42.59 -3.20
CA VAL A 216 6.27 -41.48 -3.67
C VAL A 216 5.52 -41.82 -4.95
N SER A 217 6.15 -42.41 -5.96
CA SER A 217 5.45 -42.81 -7.21
C SER A 217 4.30 -43.79 -6.93
N THR A 218 4.47 -44.70 -5.96
CA THR A 218 3.40 -45.57 -5.46
C THR A 218 2.24 -44.76 -4.84
N LEU A 219 2.54 -43.73 -4.05
CA LEU A 219 1.53 -42.85 -3.43
C LEU A 219 0.79 -41.96 -4.44
N ILE A 220 1.50 -41.45 -5.45
CA ILE A 220 0.92 -40.64 -6.54
C ILE A 220 0.02 -41.50 -7.42
N ASN A 221 0.48 -42.68 -7.86
CA ASN A 221 -0.35 -43.63 -8.61
C ASN A 221 -1.58 -44.07 -7.81
N TYR A 222 -1.44 -44.35 -6.50
CA TYR A 222 -2.54 -44.81 -5.65
C TYR A 222 -3.73 -43.81 -5.57
N ARG A 223 -3.47 -42.50 -5.51
CA ARG A 223 -4.54 -41.47 -5.58
C ARG A 223 -4.82 -40.97 -7.00
N ASN A 224 -4.05 -41.43 -8.00
CA ASN A 224 -3.94 -40.81 -9.32
C ASN A 224 -3.73 -39.28 -9.18
N ALA A 225 -2.85 -38.87 -8.27
CA ALA A 225 -2.41 -37.48 -8.13
C ALA A 225 -1.50 -37.09 -9.31
N ASP A 226 -1.20 -35.82 -9.47
CA ASP A 226 -0.59 -35.27 -10.70
C ASP A 226 0.94 -35.09 -10.61
N GLY A 227 1.51 -35.20 -9.42
CA GLY A 227 2.95 -35.19 -9.21
C GLY A 227 3.34 -34.73 -7.81
N VAL A 228 4.45 -34.01 -7.70
CA VAL A 228 5.11 -33.73 -6.43
C VAL A 228 5.54 -32.27 -6.30
N ASP A 229 5.63 -31.82 -5.06
CA ASP A 229 6.20 -30.53 -4.68
C ASP A 229 7.41 -30.78 -3.79
N ILE A 230 8.59 -30.31 -4.18
CA ILE A 230 9.85 -30.66 -3.52
C ILE A 230 10.28 -29.49 -2.63
N ASN A 231 10.06 -29.64 -1.33
CA ASN A 231 10.40 -28.65 -0.30
C ASN A 231 11.61 -29.11 0.54
N PHE A 232 12.81 -28.78 0.07
CA PHE A 232 14.06 -29.03 0.77
C PHE A 232 14.59 -27.71 1.32
N GLU A 233 14.65 -27.57 2.65
CA GLU A 233 15.01 -26.31 3.31
C GLU A 233 16.31 -26.41 4.09
N ASN A 234 17.13 -25.36 4.05
CA ASN A 234 18.49 -25.30 4.61
C ASN A 234 19.43 -26.36 3.99
N LEU A 235 19.60 -26.35 2.67
CA LEU A 235 20.63 -27.16 1.99
C LEU A 235 22.05 -26.82 2.51
N PRO A 236 22.96 -27.81 2.63
CA PRO A 236 24.40 -27.56 2.80
C PRO A 236 25.00 -26.96 1.53
N TYR A 237 25.95 -26.01 1.67
CA TYR A 237 26.58 -25.32 0.54
C TYR A 237 27.20 -26.26 -0.50
N PHE A 238 27.84 -27.34 -0.03
CA PHE A 238 28.50 -28.31 -0.90
C PHE A 238 27.55 -29.29 -1.61
N LYS A 239 26.29 -29.43 -1.17
CA LYS A 239 25.32 -30.40 -1.75
C LYS A 239 24.55 -29.86 -2.96
N ARG A 240 25.03 -28.78 -3.61
CA ARG A 240 24.41 -28.16 -4.80
C ARG A 240 24.28 -29.15 -5.96
N THR A 241 25.36 -29.87 -6.26
CA THR A 241 25.46 -30.76 -7.42
C THR A 241 24.56 -31.99 -7.23
N GLU A 242 24.56 -32.50 -6.01
CA GLU A 242 23.78 -33.62 -5.52
C GLU A 242 22.28 -33.27 -5.56
N PHE A 243 21.88 -32.09 -5.09
CA PHE A 243 20.50 -31.63 -5.19
C PHE A 243 20.06 -31.47 -6.66
N ASN A 244 20.86 -30.84 -7.52
CA ASN A 244 20.55 -30.73 -8.95
C ASN A 244 20.34 -32.11 -9.60
N ARG A 245 21.21 -33.07 -9.29
CA ARG A 245 21.11 -34.45 -9.77
C ARG A 245 19.88 -35.16 -9.21
N PHE A 246 19.58 -35.00 -7.93
CA PHE A 246 18.38 -35.53 -7.30
C PHE A 246 17.10 -35.02 -7.99
N ILE A 247 17.00 -33.72 -8.33
CA ILE A 247 15.85 -33.19 -9.09
C ILE A 247 15.76 -33.80 -10.50
N LYS A 248 16.89 -34.03 -11.18
CA LYS A 248 16.92 -34.75 -12.48
C LYS A 248 16.44 -36.20 -12.34
N GLU A 249 16.95 -36.95 -11.36
CA GLU A 249 16.53 -38.33 -11.10
C GLU A 249 15.04 -38.42 -10.73
N MET A 250 14.54 -37.49 -9.90
CA MET A 250 13.11 -37.34 -9.59
C MET A 250 12.27 -37.13 -10.86
N ARG A 251 12.71 -36.27 -11.79
CA ARG A 251 12.05 -36.06 -13.08
C ARG A 251 12.02 -37.34 -13.91
N GLU A 252 13.18 -37.89 -14.23
CA GLU A 252 13.29 -39.01 -15.17
C GLU A 252 12.60 -40.27 -14.65
N ASN A 253 12.68 -40.54 -13.33
CA ASN A 253 11.99 -41.68 -12.74
C ASN A 253 10.48 -41.47 -12.58
N LEU A 254 9.98 -40.26 -12.25
CA LEU A 254 8.54 -40.05 -12.14
C LEU A 254 7.85 -40.07 -13.51
N ASP A 255 8.45 -39.49 -14.56
CA ASP A 255 7.90 -39.58 -15.93
C ASP A 255 7.96 -41.00 -16.51
N PHE A 256 8.78 -41.91 -15.94
CA PHE A 256 8.80 -43.34 -16.28
C PHE A 256 7.83 -44.19 -15.42
N LYS A 257 7.67 -43.88 -14.13
CA LYS A 257 6.89 -44.69 -13.15
C LYS A 257 5.41 -44.29 -13.06
N LEU A 258 5.00 -43.15 -13.64
CA LEU A 258 3.61 -42.69 -13.67
C LEU A 258 3.01 -42.85 -15.08
N ASN A 259 1.71 -43.19 -15.15
CA ASN A 259 0.97 -43.33 -16.41
C ASN A 259 0.67 -41.99 -17.13
N LYS A 260 1.29 -40.89 -16.69
CA LYS A 260 1.16 -39.52 -17.20
C LYS A 260 2.41 -38.74 -16.79
N LYS A 261 2.78 -37.70 -17.55
CA LYS A 261 3.89 -36.81 -17.18
C LYS A 261 3.63 -36.23 -15.78
N ALA A 262 4.60 -36.35 -14.89
CA ALA A 262 4.55 -35.76 -13.56
C ALA A 262 4.63 -34.23 -13.64
N PHE A 263 3.78 -33.53 -12.89
CA PHE A 263 4.03 -32.12 -12.58
C PHE A 263 4.98 -32.04 -11.38
N ILE A 264 6.10 -31.33 -11.52
CA ILE A 264 7.06 -31.13 -10.43
C ILE A 264 7.19 -29.64 -10.13
N SER A 265 7.00 -29.26 -8.86
CA SER A 265 7.46 -27.98 -8.31
C SER A 265 8.66 -28.15 -7.38
N VAL A 266 9.49 -27.11 -7.28
CA VAL A 266 10.57 -26.99 -6.28
C VAL A 266 10.45 -25.65 -5.56
N THR A 267 10.52 -25.68 -4.23
CA THR A 267 10.56 -24.47 -3.41
C THR A 267 11.95 -23.84 -3.37
N LEU A 268 11.98 -22.54 -3.13
CA LEU A 268 13.17 -21.69 -3.07
C LEU A 268 13.05 -20.76 -1.86
N PRO A 269 14.06 -20.70 -0.97
CA PRO A 269 14.00 -19.84 0.22
C PRO A 269 14.12 -18.36 -0.16
N ALA A 270 13.39 -17.49 0.53
CA ALA A 270 13.54 -16.05 0.33
C ALA A 270 14.96 -15.56 0.66
N LEU A 271 15.57 -16.06 1.73
CA LEU A 271 16.76 -15.49 2.36
C LEU A 271 17.97 -16.43 2.39
N ASN A 272 18.13 -17.19 3.47
CA ASN A 272 19.38 -17.88 3.77
C ASN A 272 19.57 -19.11 2.87
N GLY A 273 20.77 -19.26 2.27
CA GLY A 273 21.10 -20.38 1.39
C GLY A 273 20.53 -20.27 -0.04
N ARG A 274 19.86 -19.17 -0.40
CA ARG A 274 19.21 -18.99 -1.72
C ARG A 274 20.16 -19.09 -2.90
N GLU A 275 21.44 -18.80 -2.68
CA GLU A 275 22.54 -18.93 -3.63
C GLU A 275 22.98 -20.38 -3.91
N ILE A 276 22.66 -21.34 -3.03
CA ILE A 276 23.03 -22.75 -3.15
C ILE A 276 22.24 -23.43 -4.27
N TYR A 277 20.96 -23.07 -4.44
CA TYR A 277 20.05 -23.65 -5.44
C TYR A 277 20.45 -23.19 -6.86
N ASP A 278 20.75 -24.14 -7.75
CA ASP A 278 21.04 -23.82 -9.14
C ASP A 278 19.77 -23.67 -9.97
N VAL A 279 19.12 -22.51 -9.87
CA VAL A 279 17.87 -22.24 -10.59
C VAL A 279 18.00 -22.37 -12.11
N ARG A 280 19.22 -22.32 -12.68
CA ARG A 280 19.43 -22.54 -14.13
C ARG A 280 19.40 -24.01 -14.52
N GLU A 281 19.83 -24.90 -13.62
CA GLU A 281 19.77 -26.35 -13.81
C GLU A 281 18.39 -26.90 -13.41
N ILE A 282 17.92 -26.57 -12.20
CA ILE A 282 16.67 -27.07 -11.62
C ILE A 282 15.48 -26.79 -12.56
N GLN A 283 15.36 -25.59 -13.13
CA GLN A 283 14.23 -25.19 -13.99
C GLN A 283 14.10 -25.96 -15.32
N LYS A 284 15.12 -26.75 -15.70
CA LYS A 284 15.06 -27.67 -16.85
C LYS A 284 14.20 -28.89 -16.54
N HIS A 285 14.28 -29.37 -15.30
CA HIS A 285 13.73 -30.64 -14.83
C HIS A 285 12.36 -30.49 -14.14
N VAL A 286 11.96 -29.26 -13.80
CA VAL A 286 10.68 -28.97 -13.12
C VAL A 286 9.73 -28.13 -13.98
N ASP A 287 8.43 -28.22 -13.69
CA ASP A 287 7.38 -27.47 -14.38
C ASP A 287 7.14 -26.10 -13.70
N LEU A 288 7.45 -25.99 -12.41
CA LEU A 288 7.25 -24.78 -11.61
C LEU A 288 8.38 -24.53 -10.59
N MET A 289 8.82 -23.29 -10.46
CA MET A 289 9.64 -22.79 -9.36
C MET A 289 8.76 -22.02 -8.37
N VAL A 290 8.96 -22.20 -7.07
CA VAL A 290 8.17 -21.55 -6.02
C VAL A 290 9.07 -20.73 -5.11
N ILE A 291 9.00 -19.41 -5.16
CA ILE A 291 9.72 -18.53 -4.23
C ILE A 291 8.89 -18.42 -2.94
N MET A 292 9.41 -18.91 -1.81
CA MET A 292 8.78 -18.81 -0.50
C MET A 292 8.97 -17.39 0.06
N GLY A 293 8.10 -16.47 -0.35
CA GLY A 293 8.14 -15.05 -0.01
C GLY A 293 7.58 -14.75 1.38
N TYR A 294 8.16 -15.32 2.43
CA TYR A 294 7.76 -15.10 3.82
C TYR A 294 8.91 -15.39 4.80
N ASP A 295 8.65 -15.13 6.09
CA ASP A 295 9.58 -15.30 7.22
C ASP A 295 10.91 -14.55 7.06
N TYR A 296 10.80 -13.32 6.52
CA TYR A 296 11.88 -12.35 6.48
C TYR A 296 12.35 -11.95 7.90
N ASN A 297 11.43 -12.00 8.86
CA ASN A 297 11.58 -11.61 10.25
C ASN A 297 11.81 -12.82 11.20
N ASN A 298 12.76 -13.70 10.86
CA ASN A 298 12.98 -14.97 11.57
C ASN A 298 13.89 -14.86 12.81
N ASP A 299 13.54 -15.63 13.84
CA ASP A 299 14.09 -15.64 15.21
C ASP A 299 15.62 -15.67 15.34
N ILE A 300 16.32 -16.16 14.32
CA ILE A 300 17.70 -16.67 14.41
C ILE A 300 18.74 -15.61 14.03
N VAL A 301 18.38 -14.59 13.22
CA VAL A 301 19.35 -13.64 12.65
C VAL A 301 18.91 -12.18 12.73
N TYR A 302 17.61 -11.89 12.59
CA TYR A 302 17.09 -10.52 12.52
C TYR A 302 15.83 -10.40 13.38
N GLN A 303 16.03 -10.02 14.65
CA GLN A 303 14.95 -9.81 15.63
C GLN A 303 14.36 -8.38 15.58
N GLU A 304 14.51 -7.70 14.43
CA GLU A 304 13.90 -6.40 14.17
C GLU A 304 12.38 -6.59 13.94
N GLN A 305 11.56 -5.86 14.69
CA GLN A 305 10.11 -5.83 14.53
C GLN A 305 9.72 -5.49 13.09
N GLY A 306 8.78 -6.25 12.52
CA GLY A 306 8.38 -6.02 11.14
C GLY A 306 7.50 -7.11 10.53
N ALA A 307 7.07 -6.84 9.30
CA ALA A 307 6.24 -7.72 8.48
C ALA A 307 6.85 -9.11 8.23
N VAL A 308 5.99 -10.13 8.10
CA VAL A 308 6.40 -11.48 7.71
C VAL A 308 6.87 -11.53 6.25
N ALA A 309 6.25 -10.74 5.37
CA ALA A 309 6.50 -10.71 3.92
C ALA A 309 6.54 -9.27 3.37
N PRO A 310 7.53 -8.44 3.76
CA PRO A 310 7.61 -7.03 3.34
C PRO A 310 7.82 -6.89 1.82
N LEU A 311 6.98 -6.10 1.15
CA LEU A 311 7.10 -5.79 -0.28
C LEU A 311 8.42 -5.08 -0.61
N GLN A 312 8.74 -4.04 0.17
CA GLN A 312 10.04 -3.39 0.25
C GLN A 312 10.44 -3.28 1.73
N SER A 313 11.71 -3.01 2.02
CA SER A 313 12.20 -2.82 3.39
C SER A 313 13.12 -1.58 3.43
N SER A 314 12.96 -0.75 4.47
CA SER A 314 13.86 0.35 4.78
C SER A 314 15.05 -0.08 5.63
N GLU A 315 15.06 -1.32 6.13
CA GLU A 315 16.07 -1.79 7.07
C GLU A 315 17.43 -2.01 6.43
N SER A 316 18.46 -2.04 7.28
CA SER A 316 19.87 -2.11 6.91
C SER A 316 20.23 -3.18 5.86
N ASN A 317 19.51 -4.31 5.86
CA ASN A 317 19.74 -5.44 4.96
C ASN A 317 18.83 -5.43 3.70
N ASN A 318 17.83 -4.54 3.61
CA ASN A 318 16.85 -4.41 2.53
C ASN A 318 16.27 -5.77 2.06
N LEU A 319 15.87 -6.59 3.03
CA LEU A 319 15.35 -7.94 2.79
C LEU A 319 13.84 -7.86 2.57
N SER A 320 13.40 -8.17 1.34
CA SER A 320 12.02 -7.98 0.91
C SER A 320 11.62 -8.90 -0.25
N LEU A 321 10.32 -9.02 -0.51
CA LEU A 321 9.77 -9.69 -1.69
C LEU A 321 10.43 -9.17 -2.97
N LYS A 322 10.65 -7.85 -3.05
CA LYS A 322 11.37 -7.20 -4.14
C LYS A 322 12.81 -7.70 -4.27
N SER A 323 13.63 -7.59 -3.22
CA SER A 323 15.05 -7.93 -3.32
C SER A 323 15.31 -9.43 -3.51
N THR A 324 14.44 -10.28 -2.99
CA THR A 324 14.43 -11.73 -3.24
C THR A 324 14.07 -12.07 -4.70
N LEU A 325 13.04 -11.45 -5.26
CA LEU A 325 12.65 -11.72 -6.65
C LEU A 325 13.70 -11.16 -7.63
N ASP A 326 14.22 -9.95 -7.38
CA ASP A 326 15.31 -9.36 -8.15
C ASP A 326 16.57 -10.27 -8.11
N PHE A 327 16.90 -10.88 -6.96
CA PHE A 327 17.99 -11.85 -6.85
C PHE A 327 17.77 -13.05 -7.80
N TYR A 328 16.60 -13.69 -7.76
CA TYR A 328 16.34 -14.88 -8.58
C TYR A 328 16.25 -14.57 -10.09
N ILE A 329 15.69 -13.41 -10.46
CA ILE A 329 15.72 -12.91 -11.85
C ILE A 329 17.18 -12.71 -12.31
N ASN A 330 18.03 -12.07 -11.51
CA ASN A 330 19.44 -11.88 -11.82
C ASN A 330 20.24 -13.20 -11.88
N LYS A 331 19.83 -14.24 -11.15
CA LYS A 331 20.37 -15.61 -11.31
C LYS A 331 19.91 -16.29 -12.61
N GLY A 332 18.85 -15.82 -13.26
CA GLY A 332 18.34 -16.36 -14.53
C GLY A 332 17.20 -17.37 -14.35
N ILE A 333 16.35 -17.19 -13.32
CA ILE A 333 15.10 -17.92 -13.20
C ILE A 333 14.12 -17.52 -14.31
N ASN A 334 13.32 -18.46 -14.81
CA ASN A 334 12.28 -18.17 -15.77
C ASN A 334 10.99 -17.73 -15.05
N VAL A 335 10.67 -16.43 -15.13
CA VAL A 335 9.49 -15.82 -14.49
C VAL A 335 8.17 -16.49 -14.91
N SER A 336 7.99 -16.90 -16.17
CA SER A 336 6.74 -17.56 -16.61
C SER A 336 6.62 -19.03 -16.14
N LYS A 337 7.67 -19.57 -15.52
CA LYS A 337 7.67 -20.83 -14.77
C LYS A 337 7.73 -20.63 -13.24
N THR A 338 7.62 -19.39 -12.74
CA THR A 338 7.83 -19.07 -11.33
C THR A 338 6.57 -18.50 -10.68
N ILE A 339 6.24 -18.90 -9.46
CA ILE A 339 5.27 -18.21 -8.59
C ILE A 339 5.94 -17.60 -7.35
N LEU A 340 5.30 -16.59 -6.78
CA LEU A 340 5.64 -16.04 -5.47
C LEU A 340 4.64 -16.55 -4.43
N ALA A 341 5.07 -17.42 -3.53
CA ALA A 341 4.27 -17.88 -2.40
C ALA A 341 4.27 -16.83 -1.28
N LEU A 342 3.10 -16.57 -0.71
CA LEU A 342 2.84 -15.50 0.25
C LEU A 342 2.09 -16.05 1.48
N PRO A 343 2.26 -15.42 2.65
CA PRO A 343 1.74 -15.96 3.90
C PRO A 343 0.27 -15.58 4.13
N TYR A 344 -0.54 -16.53 4.61
CA TYR A 344 -1.88 -16.27 5.19
C TYR A 344 -1.78 -16.13 6.73
N TYR A 345 -0.65 -15.65 7.22
CA TYR A 345 -0.35 -15.45 8.63
C TYR A 345 0.51 -14.20 8.85
N GLY A 346 0.30 -13.57 10.00
CA GLY A 346 1.11 -12.51 10.54
C GLY A 346 2.14 -12.99 11.57
N SER A 347 2.84 -12.04 12.17
CA SER A 347 3.73 -12.24 13.32
C SER A 347 3.22 -11.42 14.51
N MET A 348 3.12 -12.07 15.66
CA MET A 348 2.84 -11.46 16.95
C MET A 348 4.17 -11.35 17.71
N TRP A 349 4.50 -10.11 18.06
CA TRP A 349 5.68 -9.73 18.83
C TRP A 349 5.26 -9.36 20.23
N GLU A 350 6.18 -9.56 21.18
CA GLU A 350 6.04 -9.06 22.54
C GLU A 350 7.28 -8.25 22.93
N GLY A 351 7.08 -7.26 23.79
CA GLY A 351 8.17 -6.44 24.29
C GLY A 351 7.84 -5.78 25.61
N GLN A 352 8.79 -4.98 26.09
CA GLN A 352 8.65 -4.19 27.30
C GLN A 352 9.21 -2.78 27.06
N ILE A 353 8.46 -1.76 27.47
CA ILE A 353 8.94 -0.38 27.45
C ILE A 353 9.86 -0.18 28.66
N ASP A 354 11.07 0.29 28.40
CA ASP A 354 12.07 0.56 29.44
C ASP A 354 11.86 1.95 30.10
N ASN A 355 12.72 2.32 31.06
CA ASN A 355 12.62 3.61 31.74
C ASN A 355 13.00 4.83 30.87
N ASN A 356 13.63 4.61 29.71
CA ASN A 356 13.99 5.64 28.74
C ASN A 356 12.92 5.81 27.63
N GLY A 357 12.04 4.82 27.47
CA GLY A 357 11.02 4.76 26.41
C GLY A 357 11.44 3.93 25.20
N GLU A 358 12.54 3.20 25.28
CA GLU A 358 12.94 2.20 24.28
C GLU A 358 12.15 0.90 24.49
N ILE A 359 12.00 0.10 23.42
CA ILE A 359 11.26 -1.17 23.45
C ILE A 359 12.24 -2.29 23.11
N GLU A 360 12.58 -3.11 24.09
CA GLU A 360 13.17 -4.43 23.82
C GLU A 360 12.03 -5.37 23.45
N SER A 361 12.14 -6.04 22.29
CA SER A 361 11.09 -6.88 21.74
C SER A 361 11.62 -8.16 21.10
N ARG A 362 10.76 -9.16 21.02
CA ARG A 362 11.01 -10.45 20.37
C ARG A 362 9.73 -10.97 19.73
N ILE A 363 9.86 -11.84 18.74
CA ILE A 363 8.71 -12.54 18.19
C ILE A 363 8.19 -13.54 19.23
N GLU A 364 6.89 -13.50 19.52
CA GLU A 364 6.23 -14.48 20.38
C GLU A 364 5.84 -15.72 19.56
N ARG A 365 5.19 -15.49 18.41
CA ARG A 365 4.68 -16.53 17.52
C ARG A 365 4.19 -15.96 16.18
N LYS A 366 3.87 -16.85 15.25
CA LYS A 366 3.06 -16.53 14.07
C LYS A 366 1.56 -16.61 14.43
N VAL A 367 0.73 -15.80 13.78
CA VAL A 367 -0.73 -15.70 14.00
C VAL A 367 -1.48 -15.87 12.69
N THR A 368 -2.52 -16.71 12.64
CA THR A 368 -3.25 -16.94 11.38
C THR A 368 -4.11 -15.74 10.98
N TYR A 369 -4.39 -15.55 9.69
CA TYR A 369 -5.29 -14.47 9.24
C TYR A 369 -6.63 -14.48 10.00
N SER A 370 -7.26 -15.66 10.14
CA SER A 370 -8.51 -15.84 10.87
C SER A 370 -8.41 -15.43 12.33
N GLU A 371 -7.28 -15.71 12.98
CA GLU A 371 -7.00 -15.31 14.36
C GLU A 371 -6.90 -13.79 14.47
N VAL A 372 -6.16 -13.12 13.57
CA VAL A 372 -6.07 -11.65 13.57
C VAL A 372 -7.43 -11.01 13.30
N MET A 373 -8.21 -11.53 12.34
CA MET A 373 -9.56 -11.04 12.08
C MET A 373 -10.53 -11.29 13.27
N ASN A 374 -10.38 -12.40 13.99
CA ASN A 374 -11.16 -12.68 15.20
C ASN A 374 -10.79 -11.74 16.35
N LEU A 375 -9.50 -11.43 16.52
CA LEU A 375 -9.02 -10.42 17.47
C LEU A 375 -9.61 -9.05 17.14
N MET A 376 -9.59 -8.63 15.86
CA MET A 376 -10.17 -7.36 15.39
C MET A 376 -11.70 -7.27 15.55
N LYS A 377 -12.41 -8.40 15.69
CA LYS A 377 -13.86 -8.44 15.98
C LYS A 377 -14.19 -8.47 17.47
N SER A 378 -13.21 -8.63 18.35
CA SER A 378 -13.44 -8.73 19.79
C SER A 378 -13.65 -7.37 20.45
N GLU A 379 -14.34 -7.33 21.60
CA GLU A 379 -14.59 -6.09 22.35
C GLU A 379 -13.32 -5.43 22.92
N LEU A 380 -12.15 -6.08 22.79
CA LEU A 380 -10.84 -5.50 23.11
C LEU A 380 -10.48 -4.30 22.20
N VAL A 381 -11.17 -4.15 21.06
CA VAL A 381 -10.87 -3.16 20.01
C VAL A 381 -11.51 -1.78 20.28
N PHE A 382 -12.19 -1.59 21.41
CA PHE A 382 -12.73 -0.28 21.82
C PHE A 382 -11.68 0.73 22.31
N ASN A 383 -10.39 0.38 22.28
CA ASN A 383 -9.26 1.27 22.59
C ASN A 383 -8.65 1.85 21.29
N PRO A 384 -8.52 3.18 21.10
CA PRO A 384 -7.99 3.77 19.86
C PRO A 384 -6.58 3.32 19.43
N SER A 385 -5.79 2.69 20.31
CA SER A 385 -4.51 2.07 19.95
C SER A 385 -4.63 0.82 19.05
N SER A 386 -5.79 0.16 19.04
CA SER A 386 -6.01 -1.13 18.35
C SER A 386 -6.52 -1.01 16.91
N ILE A 387 -6.43 0.19 16.31
CA ILE A 387 -6.75 0.41 14.89
C ILE A 387 -5.52 -0.01 14.07
N PRO A 388 -5.65 -0.86 13.03
CA PRO A 388 -4.54 -1.20 12.15
C PRO A 388 -3.90 0.04 11.50
N ILE A 389 -2.58 0.12 11.61
CA ILE A 389 -1.75 1.12 10.95
C ILE A 389 -1.15 0.46 9.70
N PHE A 390 -1.37 1.08 8.55
CA PHE A 390 -0.80 0.64 7.28
C PHE A 390 0.62 1.21 7.11
N ASP A 391 1.62 0.35 6.94
CA ASP A 391 2.94 0.75 6.46
C ASP A 391 3.00 0.63 4.93
N GLU A 392 3.20 1.77 4.27
CA GLU A 392 3.33 1.87 2.82
C GLU A 392 4.56 1.08 2.30
N THR A 393 5.65 0.99 3.08
CA THR A 393 6.95 0.46 2.62
C THR A 393 6.93 -1.06 2.49
N SER A 394 6.60 -1.75 3.58
CA SER A 394 6.41 -3.20 3.59
C SER A 394 5.11 -3.61 2.91
N MET A 395 4.19 -2.68 2.64
CA MET A 395 2.84 -2.95 2.15
C MET A 395 2.15 -3.95 3.08
N THR A 396 2.09 -3.64 4.38
CA THR A 396 1.60 -4.54 5.44
C THR A 396 0.93 -3.71 6.53
N ASN A 397 -0.03 -4.28 7.26
CA ASN A 397 -0.64 -3.63 8.42
C ASN A 397 0.02 -4.07 9.73
N TYR A 398 -0.03 -3.23 10.76
CA TYR A 398 0.33 -3.59 12.12
C TYR A 398 -0.63 -3.01 13.17
N MET A 399 -0.71 -3.63 14.36
CA MET A 399 -1.54 -3.19 15.49
C MET A 399 -0.76 -3.25 16.80
N ASN A 400 -0.77 -2.16 17.59
CA ASN A 400 0.07 -2.03 18.77
C ASN A 400 -0.74 -1.89 20.06
N PHE A 401 -0.54 -2.85 20.95
CA PHE A 401 -1.17 -2.93 22.26
C PHE A 401 -0.11 -2.60 23.32
N ILE A 402 -0.40 -1.61 24.16
CA ILE A 402 0.44 -1.24 25.32
C ILE A 402 -0.42 -1.48 26.57
N TYR A 403 0.10 -2.28 27.49
CA TYR A 403 -0.61 -2.70 28.70
C TYR A 403 -0.23 -1.82 29.91
N PRO A 404 -1.05 -1.78 30.98
CA PRO A 404 -0.79 -0.92 32.15
C PRO A 404 0.48 -1.26 32.95
N ASP A 405 1.08 -2.43 32.69
CA ASP A 405 2.34 -2.91 33.26
C ASP A 405 3.58 -2.57 32.40
N MET A 406 3.38 -1.78 31.34
CA MET A 406 4.40 -1.38 30.34
C MET A 406 4.88 -2.53 29.43
N THR A 407 4.23 -3.70 29.46
CA THR A 407 4.40 -4.70 28.40
C THR A 407 3.71 -4.25 27.10
N THR A 408 4.19 -4.76 25.98
CA THR A 408 3.65 -4.49 24.65
C THR A 408 3.39 -5.77 23.88
N LYS A 409 2.40 -5.72 22.99
CA LYS A 409 2.21 -6.70 21.91
C LYS A 409 2.04 -5.94 20.60
N GLU A 410 2.68 -6.42 19.54
CA GLU A 410 2.60 -5.84 18.20
C GLU A 410 2.28 -6.95 17.19
N ILE A 411 1.23 -6.76 16.38
CA ILE A 411 0.76 -7.77 15.43
C ILE A 411 0.90 -7.23 14.01
N TRP A 412 1.87 -7.75 13.25
CA TRP A 412 2.03 -7.46 11.82
C TRP A 412 1.26 -8.49 10.99
N PHE A 413 0.43 -8.06 10.04
CA PHE A 413 -0.41 -8.94 9.23
C PHE A 413 -0.76 -8.33 7.86
N ASP A 414 -1.16 -9.21 6.94
CA ASP A 414 -1.72 -8.82 5.65
C ASP A 414 -3.26 -8.88 5.66
N ASP A 415 -3.91 -7.88 5.04
CA ASP A 415 -5.34 -7.89 4.72
C ASP A 415 -5.58 -8.13 3.22
N ASP A 416 -6.84 -8.06 2.77
CA ASP A 416 -7.21 -8.21 1.36
C ASP A 416 -6.59 -7.13 0.45
N TYR A 417 -6.42 -5.91 0.95
CA TYR A 417 -5.79 -4.82 0.22
C TYR A 417 -4.27 -4.99 0.12
N THR A 418 -3.58 -5.24 1.24
CA THR A 418 -2.11 -5.34 1.28
C THR A 418 -1.62 -6.60 0.58
N LEU A 419 -2.31 -7.73 0.77
CA LEU A 419 -2.02 -8.98 0.06
C LEU A 419 -2.35 -8.86 -1.44
N GLY A 420 -3.46 -8.18 -1.78
CA GLY A 420 -3.81 -7.86 -3.17
C GLY A 420 -2.75 -7.03 -3.89
N LYS A 421 -2.09 -6.11 -3.18
CA LYS A 421 -0.93 -5.35 -3.71
C LYS A 421 0.32 -6.23 -3.85
N LYS A 422 0.53 -7.22 -2.99
CA LYS A 422 1.59 -8.24 -3.14
C LYS A 422 1.31 -9.21 -4.31
N TYR A 423 0.04 -9.47 -4.63
CA TYR A 423 -0.36 -10.16 -5.87
C TYR A 423 -0.15 -9.29 -7.12
N ASP A 424 -0.51 -8.00 -7.08
CA ASP A 424 -0.20 -7.05 -8.18
C ASP A 424 1.30 -6.96 -8.47
N PHE A 425 2.15 -7.02 -7.42
CA PHE A 425 3.60 -7.15 -7.58
C PHE A 425 3.98 -8.43 -8.34
N ALA A 426 3.50 -9.61 -7.94
CA ALA A 426 3.79 -10.85 -8.66
C ALA A 426 3.36 -10.81 -10.13
N ILE A 427 2.14 -10.33 -10.41
CA ILE A 427 1.57 -10.22 -11.75
C ILE A 427 2.36 -9.21 -12.62
N SER A 428 2.67 -8.02 -12.08
CA SER A 428 3.43 -6.98 -12.81
C SER A 428 4.86 -7.42 -13.17
N LYS A 429 5.48 -8.31 -12.37
CA LYS A 429 6.78 -8.94 -12.71
C LYS A 429 6.66 -10.14 -13.67
N LYS A 430 5.45 -10.42 -14.19
CA LYS A 430 5.15 -11.52 -15.14
C LYS A 430 5.51 -12.89 -14.58
N LEU A 431 5.32 -13.08 -13.27
CA LEU A 431 5.28 -14.41 -12.69
C LEU A 431 4.08 -15.19 -13.22
N LYS A 432 4.15 -16.51 -13.17
CA LYS A 432 3.02 -17.39 -13.54
C LYS A 432 1.81 -17.19 -12.61
N GLY A 433 2.03 -16.65 -11.41
CA GLY A 433 1.00 -16.39 -10.41
C GLY A 433 1.57 -16.42 -8.99
N VAL A 434 0.79 -16.94 -8.05
CA VAL A 434 1.05 -16.84 -6.60
C VAL A 434 0.84 -18.16 -5.87
N GLY A 435 1.47 -18.27 -4.71
CA GLY A 435 1.31 -19.38 -3.77
C GLY A 435 0.67 -18.94 -2.44
N ILE A 436 -0.04 -19.84 -1.75
CA ILE A 436 -0.73 -19.58 -0.48
C ILE A 436 -0.19 -20.50 0.62
N TRP A 437 0.66 -19.97 1.52
CA TRP A 437 1.16 -20.68 2.70
C TRP A 437 0.45 -20.17 3.97
N ALA A 438 -0.54 -20.86 4.55
CA ALA A 438 -1.14 -22.12 4.14
C ALA A 438 -2.67 -22.02 4.07
N LEU A 439 -3.28 -22.85 3.23
CA LEU A 439 -4.72 -22.84 2.99
C LEU A 439 -5.50 -23.11 4.30
N GLY A 440 -6.51 -22.29 4.58
CA GLY A 440 -7.34 -22.43 5.77
C GLY A 440 -6.78 -21.71 7.01
N TYR A 441 -5.64 -21.02 6.92
CA TYR A 441 -5.31 -19.97 7.91
C TYR A 441 -6.30 -18.79 7.84
N ASP A 442 -7.05 -18.70 6.75
CA ASP A 442 -8.19 -17.81 6.45
C ASP A 442 -9.58 -18.42 6.72
N ASN A 443 -9.64 -19.65 7.25
CA ASN A 443 -10.87 -20.41 7.44
C ASN A 443 -11.94 -19.67 8.27
N GLY A 444 -13.10 -19.41 7.65
CA GLY A 444 -14.20 -18.62 8.21
C GLY A 444 -14.34 -17.23 7.58
N TYR A 445 -13.38 -16.83 6.75
CA TYR A 445 -13.36 -15.61 5.96
C TYR A 445 -13.43 -15.94 4.47
N LYS A 446 -13.76 -14.94 3.64
CA LYS A 446 -13.81 -15.09 2.18
C LYS A 446 -12.99 -14.05 1.43
N ASP A 447 -12.43 -13.11 2.17
CA ASP A 447 -12.03 -11.82 1.61
C ASP A 447 -10.73 -11.96 0.81
N LEU A 448 -9.77 -12.73 1.30
CA LEU A 448 -8.59 -13.14 0.52
C LEU A 448 -8.94 -13.95 -0.75
N TRP A 449 -10.02 -14.74 -0.73
CA TRP A 449 -10.47 -15.49 -1.91
C TRP A 449 -11.11 -14.60 -2.97
N LYS A 450 -11.81 -13.52 -2.59
CA LYS A 450 -12.26 -12.49 -3.54
C LYS A 450 -11.07 -11.85 -4.24
N VAL A 451 -9.98 -11.59 -3.52
CA VAL A 451 -8.75 -11.07 -4.14
C VAL A 451 -8.17 -12.08 -5.13
N ILE A 452 -8.19 -13.39 -4.83
CA ILE A 452 -7.78 -14.42 -5.81
C ILE A 452 -8.68 -14.38 -7.07
N GLU A 453 -10.00 -14.26 -6.91
CA GLU A 453 -10.97 -14.14 -8.00
C GLU A 453 -10.70 -12.87 -8.85
N GLU A 454 -10.70 -11.69 -8.23
CA GLU A 454 -10.42 -10.39 -8.86
C GLU A 454 -9.07 -10.31 -9.59
N LYS A 455 -8.06 -11.06 -9.13
CA LYS A 455 -6.70 -11.02 -9.69
C LYS A 455 -6.40 -12.16 -10.67
N PHE A 456 -7.14 -13.27 -10.66
CA PHE A 456 -6.75 -14.46 -11.42
C PHE A 456 -7.87 -15.15 -12.23
N SER A 457 -9.16 -14.80 -12.06
CA SER A 457 -10.26 -15.32 -12.91
C SER A 457 -10.82 -14.31 -13.92
N THR A 458 -11.00 -13.04 -13.56
CA THR A 458 -11.67 -12.03 -14.44
C THR A 458 -10.84 -11.55 -15.64
N ASP A 459 -11.50 -11.24 -16.76
CA ASP A 459 -10.90 -10.71 -18.00
C ASP A 459 -10.58 -9.21 -18.01
N LYS A 460 -10.99 -8.44 -16.98
CA LYS A 460 -10.79 -6.98 -16.93
C LYS A 460 -9.82 -6.52 -15.81
N ILE A 461 -8.61 -7.07 -15.75
CA ILE A 461 -7.60 -6.68 -14.75
C ILE A 461 -6.81 -5.45 -15.22
N LYS A 462 -7.04 -4.29 -14.58
CA LYS A 462 -6.19 -3.10 -14.74
C LYS A 462 -4.98 -3.18 -13.80
N ILE A 463 -3.92 -3.86 -14.24
CA ILE A 463 -2.68 -4.06 -13.48
C ILE A 463 -1.86 -2.76 -13.45
N SER A 464 -1.42 -2.34 -12.27
CA SER A 464 -0.38 -1.33 -12.06
C SER A 464 0.72 -1.89 -11.16
N ASP A 465 1.99 -1.56 -11.44
CA ASP A 465 3.11 -1.94 -10.56
C ASP A 465 3.01 -1.08 -9.28
N PRO A 466 2.80 -1.69 -8.09
CA PRO A 466 2.59 -0.94 -6.86
C PRO A 466 3.81 -0.09 -6.47
N ILE A 467 5.02 -0.50 -6.87
CA ILE A 467 6.25 0.28 -6.62
C ILE A 467 6.22 1.58 -7.46
N ALA A 468 5.71 1.52 -8.68
CA ALA A 468 5.55 2.70 -9.55
C ALA A 468 4.38 3.62 -9.13
N GLU A 469 3.45 3.13 -8.30
CA GLU A 469 2.46 3.93 -7.59
C GLU A 469 3.09 4.62 -6.37
N MET A 470 3.84 3.88 -5.53
CA MET A 470 4.58 4.39 -4.36
C MET A 470 5.59 5.50 -4.73
N GLU A 471 6.24 5.42 -5.90
CA GLU A 471 7.12 6.50 -6.41
C GLU A 471 6.41 7.83 -6.72
N GLY A 472 5.10 7.95 -6.47
CA GLY A 472 4.49 9.20 -6.05
C GLY A 472 4.25 10.25 -7.14
N TYR A 473 2.98 10.63 -7.30
CA TYR A 473 2.59 11.83 -8.04
C TYR A 473 3.34 13.12 -7.60
N PRO A 474 3.67 13.34 -6.30
CA PRO A 474 4.48 14.48 -5.87
C PRO A 474 5.91 14.52 -6.43
N ILE A 475 6.58 13.38 -6.60
CA ILE A 475 7.94 13.31 -7.18
C ILE A 475 7.86 13.62 -8.68
N LYS A 476 6.84 13.08 -9.37
CA LYS A 476 6.56 13.35 -10.79
C LYS A 476 6.24 14.84 -11.03
N ILE A 477 5.45 15.47 -10.16
CA ILE A 477 5.23 16.94 -10.15
C ILE A 477 6.52 17.71 -9.88
N SER A 478 7.26 17.35 -8.83
CA SER A 478 8.50 18.06 -8.46
C SER A 478 9.51 18.05 -9.60
N ARG A 479 9.71 16.89 -10.23
CA ARG A 479 10.55 16.73 -11.43
C ARG A 479 10.04 17.58 -12.60
N TYR A 480 8.73 17.58 -12.85
CA TYR A 480 8.11 18.40 -13.91
C TYR A 480 8.30 19.91 -13.68
N ILE A 481 8.13 20.39 -12.44
CA ILE A 481 8.35 21.81 -12.08
C ILE A 481 9.85 22.16 -12.21
N ILE A 482 10.76 21.30 -11.77
CA ILE A 482 12.21 21.53 -11.89
C ILE A 482 12.66 21.58 -13.36
N THR A 483 12.17 20.65 -14.21
CA THR A 483 12.44 20.64 -15.65
C THR A 483 11.87 21.89 -16.33
N ASN A 484 10.64 22.29 -16.01
CA ASN A 484 9.94 23.42 -16.64
C ASN A 484 10.11 24.75 -15.88
N LYS A 485 11.10 24.88 -14.98
CA LYS A 485 11.23 25.99 -14.03
C LYS A 485 11.16 27.40 -14.65
N ARG A 486 11.67 27.56 -15.88
CA ARG A 486 11.61 28.84 -16.61
C ARG A 486 10.17 29.26 -16.92
N VAL A 487 9.30 28.32 -17.29
CA VAL A 487 7.88 28.59 -17.61
C VAL A 487 7.16 29.07 -16.35
N PHE A 488 7.29 28.35 -15.23
CA PHE A 488 6.67 28.73 -13.96
C PHE A 488 7.13 30.09 -13.44
N ILE A 489 8.44 30.42 -13.55
CA ILE A 489 8.96 31.74 -13.17
C ILE A 489 8.37 32.86 -14.04
N ILE A 490 8.28 32.66 -15.36
CA ILE A 490 7.71 33.64 -16.30
C ILE A 490 6.20 33.83 -16.02
N SER A 491 5.45 32.74 -15.81
CA SER A 491 4.02 32.80 -15.47
C SER A 491 3.77 33.52 -14.13
N ALA A 492 4.60 33.26 -13.11
CA ALA A 492 4.51 33.93 -11.81
C ALA A 492 4.78 35.44 -11.94
N LEU A 493 5.80 35.83 -12.72
CA LEU A 493 6.09 37.24 -13.03
C LEU A 493 4.93 37.93 -13.77
N PHE A 494 4.32 37.28 -14.75
CA PHE A 494 3.19 37.82 -15.51
C PHE A 494 1.96 38.03 -14.62
N PHE A 495 1.64 37.04 -13.76
CA PHE A 495 0.54 37.14 -12.80
C PHE A 495 0.77 38.26 -11.78
N LEU A 496 1.99 38.36 -11.23
CA LEU A 496 2.38 39.39 -10.27
C LEU A 496 2.32 40.80 -10.89
N PHE A 497 2.75 40.97 -12.15
CA PHE A 497 2.63 42.22 -12.89
C PHE A 497 1.15 42.62 -13.07
N ALA A 498 0.31 41.72 -13.60
CA ALA A 498 -1.12 41.99 -13.82
C ALA A 498 -1.85 42.38 -12.52
N LEU A 499 -1.49 41.75 -11.40
CA LEU A 499 -2.04 42.05 -10.08
C LEU A 499 -1.59 43.44 -9.56
N VAL A 500 -0.33 43.83 -9.78
CA VAL A 500 0.15 45.20 -9.49
C VAL A 500 -0.55 46.24 -10.37
N THR A 501 -0.74 45.98 -11.67
CA THR A 501 -1.51 46.85 -12.57
C THR A 501 -2.96 47.00 -12.09
N GLY A 502 -3.59 45.90 -11.66
CA GLY A 502 -4.93 45.92 -11.07
C GLY A 502 -5.03 46.81 -9.83
N ILE A 503 -4.04 46.75 -8.93
CA ILE A 503 -3.96 47.61 -7.74
C ILE A 503 -3.81 49.09 -8.13
N ILE A 504 -3.03 49.42 -9.15
CA ILE A 504 -2.87 50.80 -9.64
C ILE A 504 -4.17 51.35 -10.24
N ILE A 505 -4.90 50.53 -11.00
CA ILE A 505 -6.23 50.88 -11.54
C ILE A 505 -7.22 51.10 -10.40
N ILE A 506 -7.26 50.20 -9.41
CA ILE A 506 -8.12 50.31 -8.23
C ILE A 506 -7.82 51.58 -7.41
N LEU A 507 -6.54 51.93 -7.25
CA LEU A 507 -6.12 53.17 -6.60
C LEU A 507 -6.43 54.44 -7.41
N SER A 508 -6.80 54.33 -8.69
CA SER A 508 -7.11 55.48 -9.54
C SER A 508 -8.51 56.06 -9.26
N ASP A 509 -9.46 55.29 -8.71
CA ASP A 509 -10.75 55.82 -8.23
C ASP A 509 -10.59 56.58 -6.91
N TRP A 510 -11.04 57.84 -6.88
CA TRP A 510 -11.02 58.68 -5.68
C TRP A 510 -11.91 58.15 -4.56
N LYS A 511 -13.00 57.44 -4.86
CA LYS A 511 -13.89 56.84 -3.86
C LYS A 511 -13.19 55.72 -3.09
N ILE A 512 -12.40 54.92 -3.80
CA ILE A 512 -11.62 53.83 -3.21
C ILE A 512 -10.49 54.40 -2.35
N ARG A 513 -9.79 55.45 -2.82
CA ARG A 513 -8.83 56.20 -1.98
C ARG A 513 -9.48 56.80 -0.73
N ASP A 514 -10.63 57.45 -0.84
CA ASP A 514 -11.37 58.04 0.29
C ASP A 514 -11.80 56.96 1.32
N SER A 515 -12.21 55.77 0.85
CA SER A 515 -12.51 54.61 1.71
C SER A 515 -11.28 54.10 2.47
N ILE A 516 -10.16 53.87 1.78
CA ILE A 516 -8.88 53.44 2.37
C ILE A 516 -8.33 54.48 3.37
N LEU A 517 -8.52 55.78 3.11
CA LEU A 517 -8.03 56.84 4.00
C LEU A 517 -8.92 57.04 5.24
N LYS A 518 -10.24 56.80 5.14
CA LYS A 518 -11.16 56.90 6.28
C LYS A 518 -11.05 55.74 7.26
N ASP A 519 -11.09 54.51 6.76
CA ASP A 519 -11.18 53.32 7.60
C ASP A 519 -9.78 52.77 7.97
N GLN A 520 -9.53 52.58 9.26
CA GLN A 520 -8.23 52.08 9.77
C GLN A 520 -7.98 50.60 9.43
N ILE A 521 -9.03 49.78 9.36
CA ILE A 521 -8.96 48.35 9.04
C ILE A 521 -8.74 48.17 7.54
N ILE A 522 -9.49 48.88 6.70
CA ILE A 522 -9.31 48.85 5.23
C ILE A 522 -7.89 49.31 4.87
N ARG A 523 -7.37 50.35 5.54
CA ARG A 523 -5.98 50.82 5.37
C ARG A 523 -4.95 49.76 5.74
N LEU A 524 -5.13 49.11 6.88
CA LEU A 524 -4.22 48.06 7.35
C LEU A 524 -4.20 46.87 6.37
N ILE A 525 -5.38 46.40 5.95
CA ILE A 525 -5.51 45.32 4.95
C ILE A 525 -4.81 45.72 3.65
N PHE A 526 -5.06 46.93 3.15
CA PHE A 526 -4.46 47.40 1.90
C PHE A 526 -2.93 47.48 1.97
N THR A 527 -2.36 48.06 3.03
CA THR A 527 -0.89 48.12 3.17
C THR A 527 -0.28 46.74 3.39
N SER A 528 -0.91 45.84 4.15
CA SER A 528 -0.44 44.46 4.29
C SER A 528 -0.41 43.71 2.96
N ILE A 529 -1.43 43.87 2.11
CA ILE A 529 -1.46 43.31 0.75
C ILE A 529 -0.30 43.88 -0.08
N VAL A 530 -0.13 45.20 -0.11
CA VAL A 530 0.98 45.85 -0.85
C VAL A 530 2.35 45.34 -0.39
N PHE A 531 2.57 45.19 0.93
CA PHE A 531 3.85 44.71 1.45
C PHE A 531 4.13 43.25 1.12
N LEU A 532 3.10 42.40 1.21
CA LEU A 532 3.18 40.95 0.93
C LEU A 532 3.41 40.67 -0.56
N LEU A 533 3.05 41.61 -1.45
CA LEU A 533 3.28 41.54 -2.90
C LEU A 533 4.62 42.16 -3.35
N ILE A 534 5.03 43.27 -2.72
CA ILE A 534 6.30 43.93 -3.04
C ILE A 534 7.49 43.08 -2.55
N THR A 535 7.40 42.39 -1.40
CA THR A 535 8.53 41.63 -0.86
C THR A 535 8.99 40.46 -1.77
N PRO A 536 8.09 39.63 -2.34
CA PRO A 536 8.48 38.66 -3.37
C PRO A 536 8.97 39.34 -4.67
N LEU A 537 8.35 40.46 -5.06
CA LEU A 537 8.73 41.18 -6.28
C LEU A 537 10.18 41.71 -6.20
N THR A 538 10.60 42.29 -5.07
CA THR A 538 11.98 42.76 -4.90
C THR A 538 12.98 41.62 -4.87
N ILE A 539 12.66 40.49 -4.23
CA ILE A 539 13.51 39.29 -4.23
C ILE A 539 13.66 38.72 -5.66
N ILE A 540 12.57 38.60 -6.42
CA ILE A 540 12.63 38.08 -7.80
C ILE A 540 13.38 39.06 -8.71
N ILE A 541 13.11 40.37 -8.62
CA ILE A 541 13.85 41.39 -9.38
C ILE A 541 15.34 41.38 -9.02
N SER A 542 15.71 41.21 -7.74
CA SER A 542 17.11 41.06 -7.31
C SER A 542 17.76 39.81 -7.93
N SER A 543 17.08 38.67 -7.91
CA SER A 543 17.60 37.42 -8.50
C SER A 543 17.75 37.51 -10.03
N PHE A 544 16.86 38.25 -10.69
CA PHE A 544 16.89 38.44 -12.14
C PHE A 544 17.90 39.50 -12.57
N SER A 545 18.04 40.59 -11.80
CA SER A 545 19.04 41.63 -12.05
C SER A 545 20.46 41.09 -11.89
N TYR A 546 20.71 40.18 -10.93
CA TYR A 546 21.98 39.45 -10.84
C TYR A 546 22.31 38.70 -12.14
N SER A 547 21.32 38.00 -12.74
CA SER A 547 21.50 37.30 -14.02
C SER A 547 21.60 38.23 -15.24
N LEU A 548 21.16 39.49 -15.12
CA LEU A 548 21.12 40.45 -16.23
C LEU A 548 22.34 41.39 -16.23
N LEU A 549 22.67 41.98 -15.08
CA LEU A 549 23.81 42.90 -14.88
C LEU A 549 25.16 42.22 -15.17
N ASN A 550 25.30 40.96 -14.72
CA ASN A 550 26.48 40.14 -15.00
C ASN A 550 26.66 39.83 -16.51
N LYS A 551 25.58 39.96 -17.32
CA LYS A 551 25.62 39.85 -18.78
C LYS A 551 26.01 41.17 -19.48
N PHE A 552 26.05 42.28 -18.75
CA PHE A 552 26.48 43.61 -19.20
C PHE A 552 27.76 44.11 -18.49
N GLY A 553 28.44 43.24 -17.71
CA GLY A 553 29.70 43.57 -17.03
C GLY A 553 29.56 44.52 -15.83
N LEU A 554 28.34 44.74 -15.32
CA LEU A 554 28.08 45.59 -14.16
C LEU A 554 28.16 44.76 -12.85
N PRO A 555 28.69 45.33 -11.75
CA PRO A 555 28.84 44.61 -10.49
C PRO A 555 27.48 44.21 -9.91
N PRO A 556 27.38 43.03 -9.27
CA PRO A 556 26.12 42.52 -8.74
C PRO A 556 25.64 43.33 -7.53
N LEU A 557 24.36 43.72 -7.53
CA LEU A 557 23.66 44.22 -6.35
C LEU A 557 23.45 43.07 -5.37
N ASN A 558 24.42 42.89 -4.46
CA ASN A 558 24.50 41.75 -3.56
C ASN A 558 23.66 41.98 -2.28
N ILE A 559 22.35 42.18 -2.45
CA ILE A 559 21.42 42.59 -1.39
C ILE A 559 21.35 41.49 -0.31
N SER A 560 21.81 41.79 0.90
CA SER A 560 21.82 40.82 1.99
C SER A 560 20.44 40.60 2.63
N LEU A 561 20.26 39.46 3.29
CA LEU A 561 19.06 39.17 4.09
C LEU A 561 18.85 40.23 5.21
N LEU A 562 19.94 40.84 5.69
CA LEU A 562 19.93 41.94 6.64
C LEU A 562 19.34 43.21 6.02
N GLU A 563 19.73 43.59 4.79
CA GLU A 563 19.16 44.73 4.07
C GLU A 563 17.66 44.54 3.77
N ILE A 564 17.24 43.33 3.39
CA ILE A 564 15.81 43.00 3.20
C ILE A 564 15.05 43.17 4.52
N SER A 565 15.65 42.72 5.63
CA SER A 565 15.06 42.87 6.97
C SER A 565 15.01 44.33 7.43
N ILE A 566 16.02 45.14 7.12
CA ILE A 566 16.06 46.58 7.37
C ILE A 566 14.98 47.29 6.54
N ALA A 567 14.83 46.96 5.26
CA ALA A 567 13.77 47.50 4.41
C ALA A 567 12.36 47.12 4.92
N PHE A 568 12.20 45.91 5.44
CA PHE A 568 10.96 45.46 6.08
C PHE A 568 10.65 46.26 7.37
N ILE A 569 11.65 46.52 8.22
CA ILE A 569 11.52 47.32 9.45
C ILE A 569 11.25 48.81 9.14
N ILE A 570 11.93 49.38 8.14
CA ILE A 570 11.67 50.74 7.64
C ILE A 570 10.24 50.83 7.08
N GLY A 571 9.79 49.82 6.35
CA GLY A 571 8.42 49.70 5.86
C GLY A 571 7.37 49.68 6.97
N ILE A 572 7.57 48.86 8.00
CA ILE A 572 6.69 48.78 9.18
C ILE A 572 6.67 50.09 9.98
N THR A 573 7.81 50.74 10.18
CA THR A 573 7.86 52.02 10.90
C THR A 573 7.23 53.15 10.10
N THR A 574 7.45 53.19 8.78
CA THR A 574 6.79 54.14 7.87
C THR A 574 5.27 53.93 7.85
N PHE A 575 4.82 52.66 7.81
CA PHE A 575 3.40 52.31 7.96
C PHE A 575 2.82 52.75 9.31
N TYR A 576 3.55 52.54 10.42
CA TYR A 576 3.14 53.01 11.74
C TYR A 576 2.95 54.53 11.77
N PHE A 577 3.89 55.31 11.23
CA PHE A 577 3.73 56.77 11.17
C PHE A 577 2.60 57.21 10.23
N ILE A 578 2.47 56.64 9.04
CA ILE A 578 1.36 56.93 8.11
C ILE A 578 0.00 56.60 8.74
N SER A 579 -0.10 55.53 9.53
CA SER A 579 -1.35 55.15 10.23
C SER A 579 -1.87 56.23 11.20
N LYS A 580 -0.96 57.09 11.71
CA LYS A 580 -1.25 58.16 12.69
C LYS A 580 -1.62 59.50 12.04
N ILE A 581 -1.38 59.69 10.74
CA ILE A 581 -1.67 60.95 10.05
C ILE A 581 -3.19 61.14 9.93
N LYS A 582 -3.70 62.22 10.52
CA LYS A 582 -5.08 62.69 10.31
C LYS A 582 -5.10 63.73 9.19
N ILE A 583 -5.63 63.36 8.04
CA ILE A 583 -5.81 64.29 6.91
C ILE A 583 -7.04 65.17 7.19
N GLY A 584 -6.86 66.49 7.15
CA GLY A 584 -7.96 67.45 7.25
C GLY A 584 -8.88 67.42 6.03
N LYS A 585 -10.09 68.00 6.13
CA LYS A 585 -11.04 68.05 5.00
C LYS A 585 -10.42 68.78 3.80
N GLN A 586 -9.98 68.03 2.78
CA GLN A 586 -9.69 68.60 1.46
C GLN A 586 -11.00 69.01 0.79
N HIS A 587 -11.02 70.18 0.15
CA HIS A 587 -12.08 70.48 -0.81
C HIS A 587 -11.95 69.55 -2.02
N ARG A 588 -13.10 69.11 -2.53
CA ARG A 588 -13.22 68.21 -3.67
C ARG A 588 -13.50 69.04 -4.95
N PRO A 589 -13.04 68.59 -6.13
CA PRO A 589 -13.76 68.86 -7.37
C PRO A 589 -15.12 68.14 -7.38
#